data_AF-A0AAU3EZC0-F1
#
_entry.id   AF-A0AAU3EZC0-F1
#
_cell.length_a   1.000
_cell.length_b   1.000
_cell.length_c   1.000
_cell.angle_alpha   90.00
_cell.angle_beta   90.00
_cell.angle_gamma   90.00
#
_symmetry.space_group_name_H-M   'P 1'
#
loop_
_entity.id
_entity.type
_entity.pdbx_description
1 polymer ?
#
loop_
_entity_poly.entity_id
_entity_poly.type
_entity_poly.pdbx_seq_one_letter_code
_entity_poly.pdbx_strand_id
1 'polypeptide(L)'
;MAIRPSATWRDEVSQNADAAELYTPMMLEATDAALAAFEDEARSLGEASDERILAAVERVVEQLNTIDGEHGAFCTIEREDLCEYIDQAVTEQGIDVSDLLARQDMEELTERWRDW
;
A
#
# COMPACT_ATOMS: atom_id res chain seq x y z
N MET A 1 -10.82 10.65 -1.50
CA MET A 1 -9.40 10.55 -1.86
C MET A 1 -8.65 10.36 -0.56
N ALA A 2 -8.27 9.11 -0.29
CA ALA A 2 -7.44 8.76 0.84
C ALA A 2 -6.14 9.59 0.84
N ILE A 3 -5.67 10.01 2.02
CA ILE A 3 -4.37 10.68 2.14
C ILE A 3 -3.31 9.58 2.12
N ARG A 4 -2.29 9.73 1.27
CA ARG A 4 -1.19 8.76 1.20
C ARG A 4 -0.43 8.72 2.53
N PRO A 5 -0.08 7.52 3.05
CA PRO A 5 0.75 7.37 4.24
C PRO A 5 2.07 8.14 4.13
N SER A 6 2.70 8.13 2.94
CA SER A 6 3.92 8.88 2.63
C SER A 6 3.78 10.40 2.85
N ALA A 7 2.58 10.96 2.72
CA ALA A 7 2.31 12.37 2.99
C ALA A 7 2.24 12.64 4.50
N THR A 8 1.60 11.75 5.26
CA THR A 8 1.54 11.80 6.73
C THR A 8 2.95 11.69 7.33
N TRP A 9 3.75 10.72 6.88
CA TRP A 9 5.12 10.55 7.36
C TRP A 9 6.02 11.75 7.01
N ARG A 10 5.79 12.40 5.87
CA ARG A 10 6.51 13.64 5.50
C ARG A 10 6.16 14.82 6.41
N ASP A 11 4.91 14.89 6.88
CA ASP A 11 4.51 15.88 7.88
C ASP A 11 5.19 15.59 9.23
N GLU A 12 5.21 14.32 9.65
CA GLU A 12 5.93 13.87 10.86
C GLU A 12 7.42 14.23 10.82
N VAL A 13 8.12 14.00 9.70
CA VAL A 13 9.52 14.45 9.51
C VAL A 13 9.67 15.96 9.69
N SER A 14 8.69 16.74 9.22
CA SER A 14 8.72 18.20 9.31
C SER A 14 8.48 18.69 10.74
N GLN A 15 7.78 17.90 11.56
CA GLN A 15 7.50 18.20 12.96
C GLN A 15 8.52 17.60 13.94
N ASN A 16 9.19 16.52 13.56
CA ASN A 16 10.08 15.73 14.40
C ASN A 16 11.37 15.37 13.67
N ALA A 17 12.49 15.98 14.08
CA ALA A 17 13.78 15.78 13.44
C ALA A 17 14.31 14.33 13.56
N ASP A 18 13.94 13.61 14.64
CA ASP A 18 14.32 12.20 14.82
C ASP A 18 13.61 11.29 13.80
N ALA A 19 12.43 11.70 13.29
CA ALA A 19 11.73 10.96 12.24
C ALA A 19 12.44 11.06 10.88
N ALA A 20 13.34 12.03 10.67
CA ALA A 20 14.11 12.16 9.43
C ALA A 20 15.12 11.02 9.22
N GLU A 21 15.54 10.36 10.31
CA GLU A 21 16.42 9.17 10.25
C GLU A 21 15.65 7.91 9.83
N LEU A 22 14.35 7.85 10.17
CA LEU A 22 13.46 6.73 9.84
C LEU A 22 12.85 6.92 8.43
N TYR A 23 12.25 8.08 8.17
CA TYR A 23 11.60 8.41 6.91
C TYR A 23 12.52 9.21 6.01
N THR A 24 13.52 8.52 5.47
CA THR A 24 14.44 9.15 4.53
C THR A 24 13.70 9.65 3.28
N PRO A 25 14.14 10.75 2.64
CA PRO A 25 13.47 11.27 1.45
C PRO A 25 13.40 10.25 0.31
N MET A 26 14.43 9.41 0.17
CA MET A 26 14.44 8.33 -0.83
C MET A 26 13.35 7.28 -0.58
N MET A 27 13.18 6.85 0.68
CA MET A 27 12.11 5.92 1.05
C MET A 27 10.73 6.56 0.81
N LEU A 28 10.52 7.80 1.24
CA LEU A 28 9.25 8.50 1.04
C LEU A 28 8.90 8.68 -0.45
N GLU A 29 9.89 8.99 -1.30
CA GLU A 29 9.69 9.08 -2.75
C GLU A 29 9.41 7.71 -3.37
N ALA A 30 10.11 6.66 -2.94
CA ALA A 30 9.89 5.30 -3.44
C ALA A 30 8.49 4.78 -3.05
N THR A 31 8.07 4.98 -1.81
CA THR A 31 6.72 4.64 -1.34
C THR A 31 5.66 5.44 -2.09
N ASP A 32 5.84 6.75 -2.23
CA ASP A 32 4.87 7.58 -2.97
C ASP A 32 4.75 7.14 -4.43
N ALA A 33 5.85 6.80 -5.08
CA ALA A 33 5.86 6.30 -6.45
C ALA A 33 5.14 4.95 -6.57
N ALA A 34 5.38 4.01 -5.63
CA ALA A 34 4.71 2.71 -5.61
C ALA A 34 3.19 2.87 -5.42
N LEU A 35 2.76 3.73 -4.49
CA LEU A 35 1.34 4.03 -4.25
C LEU A 35 0.70 4.76 -5.43
N ALA A 36 1.39 5.72 -6.05
CA ALA A 36 0.88 6.43 -7.22
C ALA A 36 0.70 5.50 -8.44
N ALA A 37 1.64 4.57 -8.64
CA ALA A 37 1.52 3.56 -9.69
C ALA A 37 0.32 2.63 -9.43
N PHE A 38 0.13 2.21 -8.18
CA PHE A 38 -1.03 1.42 -7.78
C PHE A 38 -2.36 2.16 -7.99
N GLU A 39 -2.45 3.44 -7.61
CA GLU A 39 -3.65 4.25 -7.84
C GLU A 39 -4.00 4.39 -9.33
N ASP A 40 -2.99 4.56 -10.19
CA ASP A 40 -3.20 4.65 -11.64
C ASP A 40 -3.69 3.31 -12.21
N GLU A 41 -3.09 2.20 -11.76
CA GLU A 41 -3.53 0.85 -12.12
C GLU A 41 -4.95 0.58 -11.61
N ALA A 42 -5.24 0.89 -10.34
CA ALA A 42 -6.57 0.77 -9.72
C ALA A 42 -7.65 1.56 -10.47
N ARG A 43 -7.33 2.78 -10.92
CA ARG A 43 -8.26 3.58 -11.75
C ARG A 43 -8.56 2.92 -13.10
N SER A 44 -7.58 2.21 -13.66
CA SER A 44 -7.77 1.43 -14.88
C SER A 44 -8.47 0.08 -14.64
N LEU A 45 -8.62 -0.35 -13.39
CA LEU A 45 -9.18 -1.66 -13.00
C LEU A 45 -10.69 -1.68 -12.81
N GLY A 46 -11.42 -0.56 -12.95
CA GLY A 46 -12.85 -0.44 -12.57
C GLY A 46 -13.76 -1.65 -12.87
N GLU A 47 -13.81 -2.14 -14.12
CA GLU A 47 -14.58 -3.35 -14.50
C GLU A 47 -13.66 -4.56 -14.81
N ALA A 48 -12.41 -4.53 -14.34
CA ALA A 48 -11.46 -5.61 -14.56
C ALA A 48 -11.82 -6.86 -13.74
N SER A 49 -11.37 -8.01 -14.22
CA SER A 49 -11.56 -9.29 -13.53
C SER A 49 -10.85 -9.31 -12.17
N ASP A 50 -11.42 -10.05 -11.23
CA ASP A 50 -10.89 -10.25 -9.87
C ASP A 50 -9.38 -10.58 -9.87
N GLU A 51 -8.92 -11.42 -10.80
CA GLU A 51 -7.51 -11.79 -10.98
C GLU A 51 -6.58 -10.60 -11.26
N ARG A 52 -7.07 -9.63 -12.04
CA ARG A 52 -6.29 -8.43 -12.39
C ARG A 52 -6.16 -7.48 -11.22
N ILE A 53 -7.22 -7.38 -10.42
CA ILE A 53 -7.23 -6.58 -9.20
C ILE A 53 -6.24 -7.18 -8.19
N LEU A 54 -6.31 -8.50 -7.96
CA LEU A 54 -5.37 -9.20 -7.08
C LEU A 54 -3.92 -9.04 -7.54
N ALA A 55 -3.65 -9.13 -8.85
CA ALA A 55 -2.32 -8.95 -9.40
C ALA A 55 -1.77 -7.52 -9.20
N ALA A 56 -2.64 -6.49 -9.20
CA ALA A 56 -2.22 -5.12 -8.91
C ALA A 56 -1.92 -4.93 -7.42
N VAL A 57 -2.75 -5.51 -6.53
CA VAL A 57 -2.50 -5.49 -5.09
C VAL A 57 -1.20 -6.24 -4.75
N GLU A 58 -0.98 -7.42 -5.34
CA GLU A 58 0.25 -8.18 -5.16
C GLU A 58 1.48 -7.35 -5.59
N ARG A 59 1.43 -6.69 -6.74
CA ARG A 59 2.52 -5.83 -7.22
C ARG A 59 2.87 -4.69 -6.29
N VAL A 60 1.88 -4.01 -5.71
CA VAL A 60 2.18 -2.91 -4.78
C VAL A 60 2.78 -3.45 -3.49
N VAL A 61 2.28 -4.58 -2.99
CA VAL A 61 2.82 -5.27 -1.81
C VAL A 61 4.27 -5.73 -2.05
N GLU A 62 4.59 -6.29 -3.22
CA GLU A 62 5.97 -6.69 -3.56
C GLU A 62 6.93 -5.49 -3.69
N GLN A 63 6.45 -4.37 -4.24
CA GLN A 63 7.25 -3.14 -4.32
C GLN A 63 7.53 -2.57 -2.94
N LEU A 64 6.52 -2.52 -2.08
CA LEU A 64 6.68 -2.08 -0.70
C LEU A 64 7.63 -3.06 0.06
N ASN A 65 7.57 -4.38 -0.19
CA ASN A 65 8.53 -5.37 0.34
C ASN A 65 9.96 -5.03 -0.01
N THR A 66 10.17 -4.65 -1.26
CA THR A 66 11.49 -4.27 -1.75
C THR A 66 11.97 -2.99 -1.06
N ILE A 67 11.11 -1.98 -0.94
CA ILE A 67 11.42 -0.72 -0.25
C ILE A 67 11.75 -0.98 1.22
N ASP A 68 11.01 -1.86 1.90
CA ASP A 68 11.29 -2.28 3.28
C ASP A 68 12.63 -2.99 3.39
N GLY A 69 12.95 -3.90 2.47
CA GLY A 69 14.24 -4.59 2.46
C GLY A 69 15.43 -3.68 2.20
N GLU A 70 15.25 -2.63 1.40
CA GLU A 70 16.31 -1.67 1.05
C GLU A 70 16.52 -0.59 2.12
N HIS A 71 15.43 -0.14 2.77
CA HIS A 71 15.47 0.97 3.71
C HIS A 71 15.25 0.57 5.18
N GLY A 72 14.77 -0.64 5.45
CA GLY A 72 14.46 -1.14 6.80
C GLY A 72 13.43 -0.29 7.52
N ALA A 73 12.42 0.18 6.80
CA ALA A 73 11.71 1.41 7.15
C ALA A 73 10.24 1.22 7.52
N PHE A 74 9.64 0.04 7.29
CA PHE A 74 8.28 -0.23 7.71
C PHE A 74 8.25 -1.07 8.98
N CYS A 75 7.78 -0.45 10.07
CA CYS A 75 7.39 -1.17 11.28
C CYS A 75 5.91 -1.58 11.21
N THR A 76 5.41 -2.18 12.29
CA THR A 76 4.03 -2.66 12.38
C THR A 76 3.00 -1.56 12.05
N ILE A 77 3.23 -0.33 12.52
CA ILE A 77 2.29 0.80 12.32
C ILE A 77 2.25 1.22 10.85
N GLU A 78 3.41 1.40 10.22
CA GLU A 78 3.51 1.80 8.83
C GLU A 78 2.92 0.75 7.88
N ARG A 79 3.06 -0.54 8.24
CA ARG A 79 2.45 -1.63 7.50
C ARG A 79 0.93 -1.62 7.63
N GLU A 80 0.39 -1.31 8.81
CA GLU A 80 -1.04 -1.12 9.01
C GLU A 80 -1.57 0.07 8.19
N ASP A 81 -0.88 1.22 8.22
CA ASP A 81 -1.22 2.40 7.40
C ASP A 81 -1.23 2.08 5.89
N LEU A 82 -0.22 1.35 5.42
CA LEU A 82 -0.12 0.95 4.02
C LEU A 82 -1.25 -0.02 3.62
N CYS A 83 -1.55 -1.01 4.46
CA CYS A 83 -2.64 -1.94 4.21
C CYS A 83 -4.01 -1.23 4.18
N GLU A 84 -4.27 -0.35 5.16
CA GLU A 84 -5.52 0.42 5.22
C GLU A 84 -5.66 1.33 3.99
N TYR A 85 -4.58 2.00 3.58
CA TYR A 85 -4.60 2.83 2.39
C TYR A 85 -4.83 2.04 1.11
N ILE A 86 -4.19 0.88 0.94
CA ILE A 86 -4.40 0.01 -0.23
C ILE A 86 -5.88 -0.44 -0.27
N ASP A 87 -6.42 -0.95 0.83
CA ASP A 87 -7.82 -1.38 0.94
C ASP A 87 -8.79 -0.24 0.59
N GLN A 88 -8.54 0.95 1.14
CA GLN A 88 -9.35 2.12 0.86
C GLN A 88 -9.26 2.54 -0.62
N ALA A 89 -8.07 2.50 -1.22
CA ALA A 89 -7.88 2.90 -2.62
C ALA A 89 -8.62 1.98 -3.61
N VAL A 90 -8.69 0.67 -3.35
CA VAL A 90 -9.49 -0.25 -4.17
C VAL A 90 -10.99 -0.09 -3.88
N THR A 91 -11.36 0.08 -2.61
CA THR A 91 -12.75 0.35 -2.20
C THR A 91 -13.30 1.63 -2.83
N GLU A 92 -12.47 2.67 -3.00
CA GLU A 92 -12.84 3.90 -3.72
C GLU A 92 -13.17 3.66 -5.21
N GLN A 93 -12.68 2.57 -5.81
CA GLN A 93 -13.04 2.14 -7.16
C GLN A 93 -14.30 1.24 -7.19
N GLY A 94 -14.92 1.00 -6.04
CA GLY A 94 -16.07 0.10 -5.90
C GLY A 94 -15.69 -1.39 -5.79
N ILE A 95 -14.42 -1.67 -5.51
CA ILE A 95 -13.88 -3.02 -5.35
C ILE A 95 -13.73 -3.30 -3.87
N ASP A 96 -14.56 -4.19 -3.33
CA ASP A 96 -14.39 -4.68 -1.95
C ASP A 96 -13.39 -5.84 -1.98
N VAL A 97 -12.18 -5.59 -1.47
CA VAL A 97 -11.08 -6.56 -1.49
C VAL A 97 -11.46 -7.81 -0.69
N SER A 98 -12.15 -7.63 0.44
CA SER A 98 -12.58 -8.74 1.30
C SER A 98 -13.62 -9.63 0.59
N ASP A 99 -14.61 -9.04 -0.08
CA ASP A 99 -15.60 -9.77 -0.89
C ASP A 99 -14.93 -10.49 -2.08
N LEU A 100 -13.95 -9.83 -2.71
CA LEU A 100 -13.19 -10.40 -3.82
C LEU A 100 -12.40 -11.64 -3.41
N LEU A 101 -11.76 -11.60 -2.25
CA LEU A 101 -10.97 -12.72 -1.72
C LEU A 101 -11.84 -13.87 -1.24
N ALA A 102 -12.97 -13.55 -0.62
CA ALA A 102 -13.99 -14.55 -0.27
C ALA A 102 -14.53 -15.26 -1.53
N ARG A 103 -14.66 -14.55 -2.65
CA ARG A 103 -15.09 -15.11 -3.95
C ARG A 103 -14.02 -15.96 -4.64
N GLN A 104 -12.74 -15.67 -4.39
CA GLN A 104 -11.61 -16.39 -4.98
C GLN A 104 -11.05 -17.50 -4.07
N ASP A 105 -11.66 -17.75 -2.91
CA ASP A 105 -11.15 -18.68 -1.88
C ASP A 105 -9.70 -18.34 -1.47
N MET A 106 -9.38 -17.05 -1.43
CA MET A 106 -8.02 -16.52 -1.24
C MET A 106 -7.89 -15.64 0.00
N GLU A 107 -8.76 -15.79 1.00
CA GLU A 107 -8.69 -15.04 2.27
C GLU A 107 -7.29 -15.13 2.93
N GLU A 108 -6.60 -16.26 2.79
CA GLU A 108 -5.23 -16.45 3.27
C GLU A 108 -4.19 -15.51 2.60
N LEU A 109 -4.45 -15.06 1.37
CA LEU A 109 -3.53 -14.19 0.62
C LEU A 109 -3.45 -12.80 1.27
N THR A 110 -4.58 -12.25 1.69
CA THR A 110 -4.62 -11.00 2.47
C THR A 110 -4.03 -11.13 3.85
N GLU A 111 -4.26 -12.24 4.53
CA GLU A 111 -3.62 -12.47 5.84
C GLU A 111 -2.10 -12.52 5.67
N ARG A 112 -1.61 -13.14 4.59
CA ARG A 112 -0.18 -13.16 4.25
C ARG A 112 0.38 -11.79 3.87
N TRP A 113 -0.43 -10.92 3.27
CA TRP A 113 -0.05 -9.53 3.00
C TRP A 113 -0.06 -8.67 4.27
N ARG A 114 -0.94 -8.98 5.23
CA ARG A 114 -1.02 -8.32 6.55
C ARG A 114 0.08 -8.74 7.51
N ASP A 115 0.55 -9.99 7.43
CA ASP A 115 1.59 -10.55 8.30
C ASP A 115 3.01 -10.26 7.83
N TRP A 116 3.18 -9.76 6.59
CA TRP A 116 4.48 -9.41 6.06
C TRP A 116 5.13 -8.30 6.88
#